data_AF-A0A833T2I7-F1
#
_entry.id   AF-A0A833T2I7-F1
#
_cell.length_a   1.000
_cell.length_b   1.000
_cell.length_c   1.000
_cell.angle_alpha   90.00
_cell.angle_beta   90.00
_cell.angle_gamma   90.00
#
_symmetry.space_group_name_H-M   'P 1'
#
loop_
_entity.id
_entity.type
_entity.pdbx_description
1 polymer ?
#
loop_
_entity_poly.entity_id
_entity_poly.type
_entity_poly.pdbx_seq_one_letter_code
_entity_poly.pdbx_strand_id
1 'polypeptide(L)'
;MDHDSGSEHEDVERVVREAPKRLGESKPKPKKEKVKHAGFLEAEGIEKTYKFTQRQLADNVDVNTARKIFSLDLPDYGSYRVKYTRNGRNLLLGSQKGHLAQMDSLRMKLTCEFQANDLVRDISFLHNDSLFAAAQKKNVYIYDNTGAEAHCIRTIPEPRKMEFLPYHFLLSCVSGNGLLTYHDVTEGKQVSTHRTKQDCAILWL
;
A
#
# COMPACT_ATOMS: atom_id res chain seq x y z
N MET A 1 40.90 -47.91 7.61
CA MET A 1 40.56 -46.49 7.35
C MET A 1 39.26 -46.28 8.07
N ASP A 2 39.33 -46.07 9.38
CA ASP A 2 38.14 -45.94 10.21
C ASP A 2 37.91 -44.45 10.41
N HIS A 3 36.79 -43.97 9.87
CA HIS A 3 36.37 -42.58 9.93
C HIS A 3 36.01 -42.21 11.37
N ASP A 4 36.63 -41.13 11.85
CA ASP A 4 36.32 -40.42 13.09
C ASP A 4 34.92 -39.80 12.99
N SER A 5 33.90 -40.60 13.28
CA SER A 5 32.50 -40.18 13.31
C SER A 5 32.06 -39.71 14.71
N GLY A 6 32.94 -39.77 15.72
CA GLY A 6 32.62 -39.44 17.10
C GLY A 6 32.64 -37.94 17.42
N SER A 7 33.55 -37.19 16.80
CA SER A 7 33.75 -35.76 17.06
C SER A 7 32.61 -34.88 16.53
N GLU A 8 32.10 -35.19 15.34
CA GLU A 8 31.00 -34.43 14.72
C GLU A 8 29.68 -34.56 15.49
N HIS A 9 29.40 -35.73 16.08
CA HIS A 9 28.17 -35.94 16.86
C HIS A 9 28.14 -35.15 18.16
N GLU A 10 29.28 -35.02 18.85
CA GLU A 10 29.40 -34.29 20.11
C GLU A 10 29.28 -32.77 19.91
N ASP A 11 29.80 -32.26 18.79
CA ASP A 11 29.68 -30.85 18.40
C ASP A 11 28.24 -30.47 18.00
N VAL A 12 27.53 -31.36 17.29
CA VAL A 12 26.11 -31.14 16.95
C VAL A 12 25.24 -31.13 18.20
N GLU A 13 25.46 -32.05 19.15
CA GLU A 13 24.74 -32.05 20.43
C GLU A 13 24.99 -30.76 21.23
N ARG A 14 26.23 -30.27 21.24
CA ARG A 14 26.60 -29.01 21.90
C ARG A 14 25.89 -27.81 21.28
N VAL A 15 25.84 -27.74 19.95
CA VAL A 15 25.13 -26.69 19.20
C VAL A 15 23.62 -26.72 19.46
N VAL A 16 23.01 -27.91 19.45
CA VAL A 16 21.57 -28.08 19.73
C VAL A 16 21.23 -27.71 21.18
N ARG A 17 22.14 -27.98 22.13
CA ARG A 17 21.96 -27.68 23.56
C ARG A 17 22.20 -26.21 23.90
N GLU A 18 23.04 -25.52 23.13
CA GLU A 18 23.29 -24.08 23.26
C GLU A 18 22.29 -23.21 22.50
N ALA A 19 21.68 -23.72 21.42
CA ALA A 19 20.65 -23.02 20.64
C ALA A 19 19.51 -22.42 21.49
N PRO A 20 18.87 -23.15 22.44
CA PRO A 20 17.81 -22.57 23.26
C PRO A 20 18.31 -21.51 24.26
N LYS A 21 19.58 -21.58 24.70
CA LYS A 21 20.19 -20.57 25.58
C LYS A 21 20.43 -19.26 24.84
N ARG A 22 20.96 -19.33 23.62
CA ARG A 22 21.15 -18.17 22.73
C ARG A 22 19.83 -17.53 22.29
N LEU A 23 18.75 -18.33 22.17
CA LEU A 23 17.40 -17.84 21.91
C LEU A 23 16.76 -17.14 23.13
N GLY A 24 17.18 -17.52 24.35
CA GLY A 24 16.70 -16.93 25.60
C GLY A 24 17.37 -15.60 25.93
N GLU A 25 18.67 -15.47 25.64
CA GLU A 25 19.47 -14.27 25.93
C GLU A 25 19.21 -13.10 24.97
N SER A 26 18.67 -13.37 23.77
CA SER A 26 18.36 -12.35 22.76
C SER A 26 17.01 -11.67 22.94
N LYS A 27 16.24 -11.98 23.99
CA LYS A 27 14.99 -11.25 24.28
C LYS A 27 15.34 -9.92 24.97
N PRO A 28 15.32 -8.77 24.26
CA PRO A 28 15.50 -7.49 24.93
C PRO A 28 14.43 -7.34 26.00
N LYS A 29 14.83 -6.96 27.23
CA LYS A 29 13.90 -6.58 28.28
C LYS A 29 12.92 -5.56 27.70
N PRO A 30 11.59 -5.78 27.78
CA PRO A 30 10.64 -4.85 27.18
C PRO A 30 10.85 -3.49 27.82
N LYS A 31 11.34 -2.52 27.03
CA LYS A 31 11.32 -1.12 27.44
C LYS A 31 9.85 -0.79 27.70
N LYS A 32 9.55 -0.14 28.84
CA LYS A 32 8.20 0.34 29.15
C LYS A 32 7.81 1.39 28.11
N GLU A 33 7.28 0.93 26.98
CA GLU A 33 6.68 1.76 25.95
C GLU A 33 5.35 2.29 26.49
N LYS A 34 5.09 3.59 26.26
CA LYS A 34 3.78 4.16 26.56
C LYS A 34 2.75 3.39 25.74
N VAL A 35 1.90 2.63 26.42
CA VAL A 35 0.80 1.90 25.78
C VAL A 35 -0.12 2.95 25.18
N LYS A 36 -0.16 3.03 23.85
CA LYS A 36 -1.19 3.81 23.16
C LYS A 36 -2.48 3.01 23.25
N HIS A 37 -3.49 3.58 23.88
CA HIS A 37 -4.84 3.01 23.84
C HIS A 37 -5.43 3.24 22.45
N ALA A 38 -6.18 2.25 21.96
CA ALA A 38 -6.95 2.42 20.73
C ALA A 38 -8.01 3.52 20.92
N GLY A 39 -8.27 4.32 19.88
CA GLY A 39 -9.37 5.27 19.90
C GLY A 39 -10.72 4.55 19.84
N PHE A 40 -11.72 5.06 20.56
CA PHE A 40 -13.08 4.54 20.56
C PHE A 40 -14.10 5.68 20.65
N LEU A 41 -15.33 5.40 20.25
CA LEU A 41 -16.48 6.29 20.39
C LEU A 41 -17.58 5.50 21.09
N GLU A 42 -17.95 5.93 22.28
CA GLU A 42 -19.00 5.31 23.09
C GLU A 42 -20.15 6.31 23.23
N ALA A 43 -21.38 5.83 23.04
CA ALA A 43 -22.57 6.65 23.19
C ALA A 43 -23.09 6.53 24.63
N GLU A 44 -23.54 7.64 25.20
CA GLU A 44 -24.15 7.65 26.53
C GLU A 44 -25.68 7.41 26.43
N GLY A 45 -26.20 6.55 27.31
CA GLY A 45 -27.64 6.33 27.48
C GLY A 45 -28.36 5.83 26.22
N ILE A 46 -29.16 6.70 25.60
CA ILE A 46 -30.06 6.36 24.47
C ILE A 46 -29.47 6.81 23.12
N GLU A 47 -28.35 7.52 23.14
CA GLU A 47 -27.71 7.98 21.91
C GLU A 47 -27.16 6.81 21.09
N LYS A 48 -27.16 6.99 19.76
CA LYS A 48 -26.70 5.97 18.82
C LYS A 48 -25.49 6.50 18.08
N THR A 49 -24.41 5.72 18.07
CA THR A 49 -23.10 6.14 17.55
C THR A 49 -23.11 6.60 16.09
N TYR A 50 -23.99 6.05 15.25
CA TYR A 50 -24.12 6.44 13.85
C TYR A 50 -24.78 7.82 13.63
N LYS A 51 -25.34 8.45 14.67
CA LYS A 51 -25.93 9.79 14.58
C LYS A 51 -24.89 10.91 14.76
N PHE A 52 -23.70 10.59 15.26
CA PHE A 52 -22.64 11.57 15.44
C PHE A 52 -22.10 12.04 14.08
N THR A 53 -22.05 13.35 13.88
CA THR A 53 -21.58 13.98 12.64
C THR A 53 -20.06 14.17 12.62
N GLN A 54 -19.45 14.25 11.43
CA GLN A 54 -18.02 14.56 11.30
C GLN A 54 -17.62 15.89 11.96
N ARG A 55 -18.53 16.87 11.99
CA ARG A 55 -18.33 18.14 12.69
C ARG A 55 -18.25 17.95 14.20
N GLN A 56 -19.18 17.20 14.78
CA GLN A 56 -19.14 16.86 16.20
C GLN A 56 -17.87 16.08 16.56
N LEU A 57 -17.41 15.16 15.70
CA LEU A 57 -16.14 14.47 15.91
C LEU A 57 -14.96 15.46 15.92
N ALA A 58 -14.89 16.36 14.94
CA ALA A 58 -13.83 17.36 14.85
C ALA A 58 -13.75 18.28 16.09
N ASP A 59 -14.91 18.65 16.64
CA ASP A 59 -15.01 19.50 17.83
C ASP A 59 -14.61 18.77 19.13
N ASN A 60 -14.62 17.43 19.14
CA ASN A 60 -14.38 16.59 20.33
C ASN A 60 -13.04 15.81 20.30
N VAL A 61 -12.20 16.01 19.29
CA VAL A 61 -10.86 15.42 19.21
C VAL A 61 -9.78 16.48 19.44
N ASP A 62 -8.54 16.05 19.69
CA ASP A 62 -7.42 16.98 19.81
C ASP A 62 -7.17 17.74 18.49
N VAL A 63 -6.59 18.95 18.60
CA VAL A 63 -6.35 19.85 17.46
C VAL A 63 -5.55 19.19 16.33
N ASN A 64 -4.61 18.29 16.63
CA ASN A 64 -3.82 17.63 15.60
C ASN A 64 -4.63 16.57 14.85
N THR A 65 -5.59 15.92 15.50
CA THR A 65 -6.52 14.99 14.86
C THR A 65 -7.56 15.75 14.05
N ALA A 66 -8.13 16.83 14.59
CA ALA A 66 -9.08 17.69 13.88
C ALA A 66 -8.49 18.24 12.56
N ARG A 67 -7.22 18.65 12.58
CA ARG A 67 -6.50 19.13 11.37
C ARG A 67 -6.35 18.09 10.25
N LYS A 68 -6.48 16.79 10.54
CA LYS A 68 -6.44 15.72 9.52
C LYS A 68 -7.79 15.50 8.84
N ILE A 69 -8.86 16.10 9.36
CA ILE A 69 -10.18 16.09 8.74
C ILE A 69 -10.21 17.24 7.74
N PHE A 70 -10.04 16.93 6.46
CA PHE A 70 -10.06 17.91 5.39
C PHE A 70 -10.92 17.43 4.22
N SER A 71 -11.36 18.38 3.40
CA SER A 71 -12.09 18.13 2.16
C SER A 71 -11.35 18.79 1.01
N LEU A 72 -11.27 18.09 -0.13
CA LEU A 72 -10.72 18.62 -1.38
C LEU A 72 -11.85 18.63 -2.41
N ASP A 73 -12.21 19.81 -2.89
CA ASP A 73 -13.20 19.97 -3.94
C ASP A 73 -12.50 20.02 -5.30
N LEU A 74 -12.71 18.97 -6.11
CA LEU A 74 -12.00 18.74 -7.38
C LEU A 74 -13.00 18.38 -8.50
N PRO A 75 -13.85 19.33 -8.96
CA PRO A 75 -14.99 19.03 -9.83
C PRO A 75 -14.62 18.66 -11.28
N ASP A 76 -13.47 19.12 -11.77
CA ASP A 76 -13.21 19.17 -13.23
C ASP A 76 -12.87 17.80 -13.86
N TYR A 77 -12.18 16.94 -13.09
CA TYR A 77 -11.55 15.73 -13.63
C TYR A 77 -12.29 14.41 -13.33
N GLY A 78 -13.55 14.50 -12.91
CA GLY A 78 -14.40 13.35 -12.63
C GLY A 78 -14.06 12.66 -11.31
N SER A 79 -14.45 11.39 -11.17
CA SER A 79 -14.25 10.65 -9.91
C SER A 79 -12.78 10.41 -9.61
N TYR A 80 -12.40 10.57 -8.33
CA TYR A 80 -11.04 10.32 -7.86
C TYR A 80 -10.92 8.96 -7.16
N ARG A 81 -9.78 8.32 -7.37
CA ARG A 81 -9.24 7.25 -6.54
C ARG A 81 -8.22 7.86 -5.59
N VAL A 82 -8.18 7.32 -4.39
CA VAL A 82 -7.33 7.83 -3.30
C VAL A 82 -6.58 6.65 -2.70
N LYS A 83 -5.25 6.77 -2.59
CA LYS A 83 -4.41 5.77 -1.94
C LYS A 83 -3.47 6.47 -0.96
N TYR A 84 -3.27 5.87 0.20
CA TYR A 84 -2.24 6.29 1.14
C TYR A 84 -1.03 5.38 1.00
N THR A 85 0.14 5.95 1.25
CA THR A 85 1.35 5.17 1.55
C THR A 85 1.12 4.31 2.79
N ARG A 86 1.87 3.20 2.91
CA ARG A 86 1.72 2.25 4.03
C ARG A 86 1.90 2.88 5.42
N ASN A 87 2.70 3.94 5.53
CA ASN A 87 2.88 4.70 6.78
C ASN A 87 1.82 5.81 6.99
N GLY A 88 0.92 6.02 6.03
CA GLY A 88 -0.13 7.04 6.05
C GLY A 88 0.33 8.47 5.80
N ARG A 89 1.61 8.71 5.48
CA ARG A 89 2.21 10.06 5.39
C ARG A 89 1.84 10.79 4.11
N ASN A 90 1.87 10.08 2.99
CA ASN A 90 1.58 10.63 1.67
C ASN A 90 0.30 10.04 1.09
N LEU A 91 -0.42 10.90 0.39
CA LEU A 91 -1.68 10.67 -0.29
C LEU A 91 -1.46 10.78 -1.79
N LEU A 92 -1.98 9.82 -2.55
CA LEU A 92 -2.03 9.83 -4.00
C LEU A 92 -3.47 9.91 -4.46
N LEU A 93 -3.72 10.83 -5.38
CA LEU A 93 -4.98 11.10 -6.03
C LEU A 93 -4.84 10.78 -7.51
N GLY A 94 -5.81 10.04 -8.04
CA GLY A 94 -5.89 9.74 -9.47
C GLY A 94 -7.31 9.88 -9.96
N SER A 95 -7.55 10.85 -10.83
CA SER A 95 -8.87 11.10 -11.40
C SER A 95 -9.12 10.22 -12.61
N GLN A 96 -10.38 9.96 -12.89
CA GLN A 96 -10.78 9.21 -14.07
C GLN A 96 -10.30 9.88 -15.38
N LYS A 97 -10.23 11.22 -15.43
CA LYS A 97 -9.78 11.97 -16.62
C LYS A 97 -8.26 12.20 -16.67
N GLY A 98 -7.46 11.53 -15.83
CA GLY A 98 -6.00 11.53 -15.93
C GLY A 98 -5.24 12.51 -15.03
N HIS A 99 -5.95 13.26 -14.19
CA HIS A 99 -5.31 14.14 -13.22
C HIS A 99 -4.69 13.31 -12.08
N LEU A 100 -3.39 13.44 -11.89
CA LEU A 100 -2.61 12.72 -10.89
C LEU A 100 -1.94 13.72 -9.96
N ALA A 101 -2.10 13.51 -8.66
CA ALA A 101 -1.48 14.36 -7.64
C ALA A 101 -1.02 13.55 -6.44
N GLN A 102 0.20 13.80 -5.98
CA GLN A 102 0.75 13.26 -4.74
C GLN A 102 0.96 14.39 -3.75
N MET A 103 0.54 14.22 -2.51
CA MET A 103 0.75 15.20 -1.44
C MET A 103 1.10 14.55 -0.11
N ASP A 104 1.81 15.31 0.72
CA ASP A 104 2.00 15.03 2.13
C ASP A 104 0.70 15.38 2.89
N SER A 105 0.00 14.36 3.40
CA SER A 105 -1.33 14.51 4.01
C SER A 105 -1.32 15.18 5.38
N LEU A 106 -0.18 15.18 6.07
CA LEU A 106 -0.07 15.78 7.40
C LEU A 106 0.45 17.22 7.33
N ARG A 107 1.27 17.57 6.33
CA ARG A 107 1.69 18.96 6.08
C ARG A 107 0.81 19.68 5.06
N MET A 108 -0.10 18.96 4.41
CA MET A 108 -0.88 19.46 3.27
C MET A 108 0.01 20.07 2.18
N LYS A 109 1.14 19.42 1.90
CA LYS A 109 2.12 19.89 0.92
C LYS A 109 2.05 19.04 -0.35
N LEU A 110 1.72 19.66 -1.47
CA LEU A 110 1.78 19.02 -2.77
C LEU A 110 3.23 18.65 -3.14
N THR A 111 3.42 17.41 -3.60
CA THR A 111 4.73 16.88 -4.02
C THR A 111 4.84 16.85 -5.55
N CYS A 112 3.84 16.27 -6.22
CA CYS A 112 3.71 16.34 -7.66
C CYS A 112 2.24 16.49 -8.06
N GLU A 113 2.02 17.14 -9.20
CA GLU A 113 0.71 17.30 -9.83
C GLU A 113 0.92 17.39 -11.33
N PHE A 114 0.20 16.57 -12.10
CA PHE A 114 0.22 16.63 -13.55
C PHE A 114 -1.01 15.99 -14.17
N GLN A 115 -1.20 16.26 -15.45
CA GLN A 115 -2.25 15.71 -16.27
C GLN A 115 -1.66 14.67 -17.22
N ALA A 116 -2.01 13.40 -17.05
CA ALA A 116 -1.55 12.31 -17.91
C ALA A 116 -2.20 12.33 -19.30
N ASN A 117 -3.28 13.10 -19.49
CA ASN A 117 -4.06 13.18 -20.74
C ASN A 117 -4.58 11.82 -21.25
N ASP A 118 -4.67 10.83 -20.36
CA ASP A 118 -5.25 9.53 -20.62
C ASP A 118 -6.16 9.11 -19.45
N LEU A 119 -7.07 8.18 -19.71
CA LEU A 119 -7.98 7.66 -18.69
C LEU A 119 -7.19 6.89 -17.63
N VAL A 120 -7.27 7.30 -16.36
CA VAL A 120 -6.69 6.56 -15.23
C VAL A 120 -7.80 5.79 -14.51
N ARG A 121 -7.67 4.46 -14.46
CA ARG A 121 -8.66 3.55 -13.85
C ARG A 121 -8.34 3.23 -12.39
N ASP A 122 -7.05 3.19 -12.06
CA ASP A 122 -6.57 2.87 -10.73
C ASP A 122 -5.15 3.42 -10.52
N ILE A 123 -4.78 3.56 -9.25
CA ILE A 123 -3.47 4.05 -8.81
C ILE A 123 -2.97 3.18 -7.67
N SER A 124 -1.65 3.08 -7.51
CA SER A 124 -1.04 2.37 -6.39
C SER A 124 0.34 2.92 -6.08
N PHE A 125 0.65 3.12 -4.80
CA PHE A 125 2.03 3.35 -4.38
C PHE A 125 2.84 2.06 -4.51
N LEU A 126 4.13 2.18 -4.79
CA LEU A 126 5.05 1.05 -4.73
C LEU A 126 5.68 0.97 -3.33
N HIS A 127 7.00 0.80 -3.23
CA HIS A 127 7.70 0.62 -1.95
C HIS A 127 7.56 1.78 -0.97
N ASN A 128 7.52 2.99 -1.50
CA ASN A 128 7.51 4.23 -0.74
C ASN A 128 6.75 5.30 -1.57
N ASP A 129 6.95 6.57 -1.21
CA ASP A 129 6.41 7.74 -1.89
C ASP A 129 7.26 8.24 -3.06
N SER A 130 8.34 7.55 -3.41
CA SER A 130 9.22 7.93 -4.52
C SER A 130 8.69 7.46 -5.87
N LEU A 131 7.91 6.37 -5.89
CA LEU A 131 7.34 5.80 -7.10
C LEU A 131 5.89 5.38 -6.88
N PHE A 132 5.07 5.60 -7.90
CA PHE A 132 3.70 5.09 -7.94
C PHE A 132 3.33 4.62 -9.35
N ALA A 133 2.39 3.68 -9.42
CA ALA A 133 1.85 3.14 -10.65
C ALA A 133 0.46 3.73 -10.93
N ALA A 134 0.19 4.03 -12.20
CA ALA A 134 -1.12 4.43 -12.70
C ALA A 134 -1.59 3.47 -13.81
N ALA A 135 -2.78 2.90 -13.64
CA ALA A 135 -3.44 2.06 -14.63
C ALA A 135 -4.12 2.95 -15.66
N GLN A 136 -3.41 3.27 -16.74
CA GLN A 136 -3.95 4.07 -17.82
C GLN A 136 -4.77 3.24 -18.80
N LYS A 137 -5.32 3.87 -19.85
CA LYS A 137 -6.22 3.21 -20.79
C LYS A 137 -5.57 1.99 -21.44
N LYS A 138 -4.33 2.14 -21.90
CA LYS A 138 -3.59 1.09 -22.63
C LYS A 138 -2.76 0.19 -21.74
N ASN A 139 -1.95 0.75 -20.85
CA ASN A 139 -0.91 0.05 -20.10
C ASN A 139 -0.78 0.62 -18.68
N VAL A 140 0.03 -0.03 -17.85
CA VAL A 140 0.45 0.51 -16.56
C VAL A 140 1.68 1.38 -16.74
N TYR A 141 1.66 2.58 -16.17
CA TYR A 141 2.79 3.50 -16.14
C TYR A 141 3.27 3.68 -14.72
N ILE A 142 4.59 3.77 -14.54
CA ILE A 142 5.24 4.08 -13.28
C ILE A 142 5.80 5.49 -13.39
N TYR A 143 5.44 6.31 -12.41
CA TYR A 143 5.89 7.69 -12.27
C TYR A 143 6.73 7.84 -11.01
N ASP A 144 7.67 8.77 -11.06
CA ASP A 144 8.39 9.21 -9.87
C ASP A 144 7.64 10.30 -9.09
N ASN A 145 8.20 10.70 -7.95
CA ASN A 145 7.65 11.75 -7.10
C ASN A 145 7.76 13.17 -7.71
N THR A 146 8.38 13.33 -8.87
CA THR A 146 8.37 14.59 -9.64
C THR A 146 7.26 14.60 -10.69
N GLY A 147 6.68 13.43 -10.99
CA GLY A 147 5.70 13.22 -12.06
C GLY A 147 6.32 12.81 -13.39
N ALA A 148 7.63 12.53 -13.43
CA ALA A 148 8.29 12.03 -14.63
C ALA A 148 7.97 10.54 -14.83
N GLU A 149 7.73 10.14 -16.08
CA GLU A 149 7.52 8.74 -16.44
C GLU A 149 8.84 7.97 -16.29
N ALA A 150 8.88 7.02 -15.36
CA ALA A 150 10.02 6.15 -15.14
C ALA A 150 9.95 4.88 -15.99
N HIS A 151 8.75 4.31 -16.15
CA HIS A 151 8.57 3.06 -16.87
C HIS A 151 7.15 2.85 -17.42
N CYS A 152 7.03 2.09 -18.50
CA CYS A 152 5.75 1.66 -19.08
C CYS A 152 5.71 0.13 -19.20
N ILE A 153 4.83 -0.51 -18.42
CA ILE A 153 4.65 -1.96 -18.41
C ILE A 153 3.66 -2.34 -19.51
N ARG A 154 4.19 -2.72 -20.67
CA ARG A 154 3.41 -3.08 -21.87
C ARG A 154 2.84 -4.50 -21.84
N THR A 155 3.30 -5.35 -20.91
CA THR A 155 2.85 -6.75 -20.82
C THR A 155 1.45 -6.89 -20.22
N ILE A 156 0.94 -5.83 -19.58
CA ILE A 156 -0.37 -5.79 -18.93
C ILE A 156 -1.27 -4.82 -19.72
N PRO A 157 -1.95 -5.29 -20.77
CA PRO A 157 -2.84 -4.45 -21.56
C PRO A 157 -4.13 -4.14 -20.79
N GLU A 158 -4.65 -2.95 -21.00
CA GLU A 158 -5.92 -2.46 -20.43
C GLU A 158 -6.06 -2.76 -18.93
N PRO A 159 -5.13 -2.29 -18.09
CA PRO A 159 -5.20 -2.52 -16.65
C PRO A 159 -6.47 -1.89 -16.08
N ARG A 160 -7.17 -2.59 -15.19
CA ARG A 160 -8.40 -2.12 -14.54
C ARG A 160 -8.22 -1.85 -13.06
N LYS A 161 -7.52 -2.76 -12.37
CA LYS A 161 -7.27 -2.70 -10.93
C LYS A 161 -5.87 -3.18 -10.59
N MET A 162 -5.23 -2.53 -9.64
CA MET A 162 -3.88 -2.84 -9.23
C MET A 162 -3.74 -2.78 -7.71
N GLU A 163 -2.93 -3.69 -7.16
CA GLU A 163 -2.51 -3.64 -5.77
C GLU A 163 -1.05 -4.06 -5.66
N PHE A 164 -0.30 -3.30 -4.86
CA PHE A 164 1.11 -3.55 -4.64
C PHE A 164 1.32 -4.47 -3.42
N LEU A 165 2.14 -5.50 -3.59
CA LEU A 165 2.47 -6.48 -2.56
C LEU A 165 3.86 -6.16 -1.97
N PRO A 166 3.94 -5.39 -0.86
CA PRO A 166 5.18 -4.75 -0.44
C PRO A 166 6.27 -5.71 0.02
N TYR A 167 5.92 -6.89 0.53
CA TYR A 167 6.89 -7.89 0.99
C TYR A 167 7.48 -8.73 -0.14
N HIS A 168 6.82 -8.76 -1.30
CA HIS A 168 7.22 -9.58 -2.44
C HIS A 168 7.74 -8.73 -3.60
N PHE A 169 7.64 -7.40 -3.50
CA PHE A 169 8.01 -6.48 -4.57
C PHE A 169 7.21 -6.74 -5.87
N LEU A 170 5.96 -7.18 -5.72
CA LEU A 170 5.09 -7.50 -6.86
C LEU A 170 3.96 -6.49 -6.98
N LEU A 171 3.76 -5.97 -8.19
CA LEU A 171 2.54 -5.28 -8.59
C LEU A 171 1.57 -6.31 -9.17
N SER A 172 0.48 -6.57 -8.45
CA SER A 172 -0.62 -7.38 -8.94
C SER A 172 -1.59 -6.50 -9.73
N CYS A 173 -1.95 -6.91 -10.94
CA CYS A 173 -2.88 -6.17 -11.78
C CYS A 173 -3.88 -7.09 -12.47
N VAL A 174 -5.14 -6.69 -12.46
CA VAL A 174 -6.19 -7.31 -13.26
C VAL A 174 -6.41 -6.49 -14.52
N SER A 175 -6.24 -7.11 -15.69
CA SER A 175 -6.47 -6.52 -17.00
C SER A 175 -7.88 -6.79 -17.52
N GLY A 176 -8.32 -5.99 -18.49
CA GLY A 176 -9.67 -6.07 -19.03
C GLY A 176 -10.01 -7.37 -19.76
N ASN A 177 -9.02 -8.15 -20.17
CA ASN A 177 -9.16 -9.47 -20.77
C ASN A 177 -9.30 -10.63 -19.74
N GLY A 178 -9.51 -10.32 -18.45
CA GLY A 178 -9.69 -11.34 -17.43
C GLY A 178 -8.40 -12.08 -17.05
N LEU A 179 -7.25 -11.38 -17.10
CA LEU A 179 -5.97 -11.89 -16.61
C LEU A 179 -5.57 -11.15 -15.34
N LEU A 180 -5.16 -11.92 -14.33
CA LEU A 180 -4.45 -11.44 -13.16
C LEU A 180 -2.96 -11.66 -13.38
N THR A 181 -2.20 -10.58 -13.49
CA THR A 181 -0.75 -10.61 -13.72
C THR A 181 0.00 -10.11 -12.50
N TYR A 182 1.07 -10.80 -12.15
CA TYR A 182 2.02 -10.38 -11.14
C TYR A 182 3.30 -9.92 -11.83
N HIS A 183 3.67 -8.66 -11.60
CA HIS A 183 4.85 -8.03 -12.17
C HIS A 183 5.84 -7.67 -11.08
N ASP A 184 7.08 -8.12 -11.21
CA ASP A 184 8.17 -7.76 -10.31
C ASP A 184 8.66 -6.34 -10.65
N VAL A 185 8.51 -5.41 -9.70
CA VAL A 185 8.90 -4.01 -9.91
C VAL A 185 10.40 -3.77 -9.73
N THR A 186 11.16 -4.75 -9.22
CA THR A 186 12.62 -4.68 -9.08
C THR A 186 13.32 -5.13 -10.36
N GLU A 187 12.94 -6.29 -10.88
CA GLU A 187 13.52 -6.83 -12.12
C GLU A 187 12.82 -6.32 -13.39
N GLY A 188 11.62 -5.74 -13.25
CA GLY A 188 10.80 -5.30 -14.38
C GLY A 188 10.24 -6.47 -15.21
N LYS A 189 10.12 -7.66 -14.61
CA LYS A 189 9.69 -8.89 -15.30
C LYS A 189 8.30 -9.32 -14.84
N GLN A 190 7.54 -9.87 -15.78
CA GLN A 190 6.31 -10.56 -15.46
C GLN A 190 6.62 -11.92 -14.83
N VAL A 191 6.14 -12.16 -13.61
CA VAL A 191 6.41 -13.38 -12.84
C VAL A 191 5.40 -14.47 -13.16
N SER A 192 4.11 -14.12 -13.15
CA SER A 192 3.05 -15.08 -13.44
C SER A 192 1.78 -14.39 -13.92
N THR A 193 0.96 -15.13 -14.65
CA THR A 193 -0.35 -14.69 -15.13
C THR A 193 -1.36 -15.79 -14.98
N HIS A 194 -2.51 -15.46 -14.41
CA HIS A 194 -3.61 -16.38 -14.14
C HIS A 194 -4.88 -15.88 -14.81
N ARG A 195 -5.64 -16.77 -15.44
CA ARG A 195 -6.98 -16.43 -15.97
C ARG A 195 -7.98 -16.39 -14.82
N THR A 196 -8.73 -15.30 -14.70
CA THR A 196 -9.82 -15.16 -13.71
C THR A 196 -11.06 -15.97 -14.08
N LYS A 197 -11.12 -16.50 -15.32
CA LYS A 197 -12.23 -17.32 -15.88
C LYS A 197 -13.60 -16.62 -15.92
N GLN A 198 -13.68 -15.34 -15.60
CA GLN A 198 -14.87 -14.50 -15.67
C GLN A 198 -14.52 -13.15 -16.28
N ASP A 199 -15.46 -12.55 -17.03
CA ASP A 199 -15.31 -11.18 -17.51
C ASP A 199 -15.21 -10.21 -16.31
N CYS A 200 -14.20 -9.35 -16.35
CA CYS A 200 -13.83 -8.44 -15.26
C CYS A 200 -14.89 -7.35 -14.97
N ALA A 201 -16.09 -7.43 -15.55
CA ALA A 201 -17.22 -6.57 -15.22
C ALA A 201 -17.71 -6.76 -13.77
N ILE A 202 -17.41 -7.90 -13.13
CA ILE A 202 -18.03 -8.32 -11.86
C ILE A 202 -17.22 -7.92 -10.61
N LEU A 203 -15.98 -7.40 -10.73
CA LEU A 203 -15.16 -7.01 -9.57
C LEU A 203 -15.50 -5.61 -9.00
N TRP A 204 -16.73 -5.12 -9.19
CA TRP A 204 -17.18 -3.78 -8.77
C TRP A 204 -18.39 -3.78 -7.82
N LEU A 205 -18.68 -4.91 -7.16
CA LEU A 205 -19.60 -4.96 -6.02
C LEU A 205 -18.82 -5.03 -4.71
#